data_AF-A0A1R1PU83-F1
#
_entry.id   AF-A0A1R1PU83-F1
#
_cell.length_a   1.000
_cell.length_b   1.000
_cell.length_c   1.000
_cell.angle_alpha   90.00
_cell.angle_beta   90.00
_cell.angle_gamma   90.00
#
_symmetry.space_group_name_H-M   'P 1'
#
loop_
_entity.id
_entity.type
_entity.pdbx_description
1 polymer ?
#
loop_
_entity_poly.entity_id
_entity_poly.type
_entity_poly.pdbx_seq_one_letter_code
_entity_poly.pdbx_strand_id
1 'polypeptide(L)'
;MQDKPSLTIETHNEGYDAIKNPIQKCHDPKQVELIINDMKSAMNNMVASILSQAANTVGQEEQLSKLQVRWIEAYFPFTSPSWEMEVFWGGEWLELCGCGVMRQELLQNAKLDDRIGWAFGFGLERLAMVLFGIPDIRLFWSSDPRFLGQFEPRKISRFVPFSKHPACHKDISFWIGKAGNTNVTFHENDMNDLIREIAGDLVQDVVLVDEFTSKKINRTSKCYRINYCSMDRNVTNEEINAIQERVRKEMSERLDIELR
;
A
#
# COMPACT_ATOMS: atom_id res chain seq x y z
N MET A 1 32.39 15.55 -10.27
CA MET A 1 31.59 15.29 -9.07
C MET A 1 30.62 16.46 -8.96
N GLN A 2 29.37 16.29 -9.38
CA GLN A 2 28.34 17.29 -9.09
C GLN A 2 27.93 17.08 -7.63
N ASP A 3 27.99 18.14 -6.82
CA ASP A 3 27.48 18.13 -5.45
C ASP A 3 26.01 17.69 -5.48
N LYS A 4 25.74 16.49 -4.96
CA LYS A 4 24.37 16.03 -4.75
C LYS A 4 23.75 16.94 -3.70
N PRO A 5 22.57 17.54 -3.95
CA PRO A 5 21.85 18.22 -2.89
C PRO A 5 21.60 17.22 -1.76
N SER A 6 22.27 17.42 -0.62
CA SER A 6 22.14 16.54 0.54
C SER A 6 20.84 16.90 1.23
N LEU A 7 19.77 16.16 0.92
CA LEU A 7 18.57 16.14 1.75
C LEU A 7 18.99 15.82 3.18
N THR A 8 18.70 16.72 4.12
CA THR A 8 18.94 16.43 5.54
C THR A 8 17.90 15.42 5.99
N ILE A 9 18.33 14.25 6.46
CA ILE A 9 17.42 13.21 6.94
C ILE A 9 17.15 13.44 8.43
N GLU A 10 15.90 13.66 8.78
CA GLU A 10 15.44 13.56 10.17
C GLU A 10 14.96 12.15 10.41
N THR A 11 15.62 11.42 11.31
CA THR A 11 15.20 10.06 11.66
C THR A 11 14.45 10.07 12.99
N HIS A 12 13.19 9.66 12.98
CA HIS A 12 12.40 9.40 14.18
C HIS A 12 12.42 7.90 14.45
N ASN A 13 13.12 7.48 15.49
CA ASN A 13 13.04 6.10 15.97
C ASN A 13 12.01 6.06 17.09
N GLU A 14 10.92 5.31 16.91
CA GLU A 14 10.17 4.83 18.06
C GLU A 14 11.07 3.84 18.79
N GLY A 15 11.12 3.90 20.13
CA GLY A 15 12.11 3.16 20.92
C GLY A 15 12.15 1.66 20.61
N TYR A 16 13.30 1.02 20.87
CA TYR A 16 13.49 -0.40 20.61
C TYR A 16 12.93 -1.27 21.76
N ASP A 17 11.97 -2.14 21.47
CA ASP A 17 11.39 -3.10 22.42
C ASP A 17 11.97 -4.50 22.17
N ALA A 18 12.97 -4.87 22.97
CA ALA A 18 13.66 -6.15 22.85
C ALA A 18 12.77 -7.38 23.10
N ILE A 19 11.57 -7.22 23.67
CA ILE A 19 10.61 -8.31 23.89
C ILE A 19 9.79 -8.52 22.62
N LYS A 20 9.31 -7.44 22.00
CA LYS A 20 8.47 -7.50 20.79
C LYS A 20 9.29 -7.72 19.53
N ASN A 21 10.51 -7.18 19.48
CA ASN A 21 11.38 -7.22 18.33
C ASN A 21 12.76 -7.83 18.67
N PRO A 22 12.81 -9.12 19.04
CA PRO A 22 13.99 -9.68 19.67
C PRO A 22 15.15 -9.93 18.68
N ILE A 23 16.36 -9.85 19.21
CA ILE A 23 17.56 -10.41 18.58
C ILE A 23 17.50 -11.94 18.62
N GLN A 24 17.92 -12.59 17.55
CA GLN A 24 17.98 -14.05 17.49
C GLN A 24 19.03 -14.58 18.46
N LYS A 25 18.68 -15.62 19.23
CA LYS A 25 19.55 -16.19 20.27
C LYS A 25 20.91 -16.68 19.77
N CYS A 26 21.03 -16.99 18.48
CA CYS A 26 22.26 -17.46 17.85
C CYS A 26 23.23 -16.34 17.46
N HIS A 27 22.83 -15.07 17.56
CA HIS A 27 23.65 -13.94 17.14
C HIS A 27 24.27 -13.20 18.33
N ASP A 28 25.47 -12.67 18.14
CA ASP A 28 26.08 -11.74 19.09
C ASP A 28 25.36 -10.38 19.02
N PRO A 29 24.82 -9.85 20.13
CA PRO A 29 24.06 -8.60 20.12
C PRO A 29 24.83 -7.41 19.54
N LYS A 30 26.16 -7.34 19.75
CA LYS A 30 26.99 -6.24 19.21
C LYS A 30 27.12 -6.31 17.70
N GLN A 31 27.28 -7.51 17.13
CA GLN A 31 27.28 -7.70 15.68
C GLN A 31 25.94 -7.29 15.07
N VAL A 32 24.84 -7.66 15.71
CA VAL A 32 23.49 -7.33 15.26
C VAL A 32 23.26 -5.82 15.27
N GLU A 33 23.70 -5.10 16.31
CA GLU A 33 23.64 -3.65 16.37
C GLU A 33 24.35 -2.98 15.17
N LEU A 34 25.55 -3.44 14.82
CA LEU A 34 26.30 -2.93 13.66
C LEU A 34 25.56 -3.16 12.35
N ILE A 35 24.97 -4.34 12.18
CA ILE A 35 24.21 -4.73 10.99
C ILE A 35 22.93 -3.89 10.86
N ILE A 36 22.24 -3.62 11.97
CA ILE A 36 21.07 -2.74 11.99
C ILE A 36 21.45 -1.31 11.58
N ASN A 37 22.55 -0.80 12.12
CA ASN A 37 23.04 0.55 11.81
C ASN A 37 23.44 0.67 10.33
N ASP A 38 24.14 -0.34 9.80
CA ASP A 38 24.49 -0.42 8.37
C ASP A 38 23.23 -0.45 7.48
N MET A 39 22.28 -1.33 7.79
CA MET A 39 21.01 -1.45 7.07
C MET A 39 20.23 -0.13 7.07
N LYS A 40 19.99 0.47 8.24
CA LYS A 40 19.24 1.74 8.36
C LYS A 40 19.96 2.87 7.63
N SER A 41 21.29 2.94 7.72
CA SER A 41 22.08 3.95 6.99
C SER A 41 21.97 3.78 5.48
N ALA A 42 22.13 2.55 4.98
CA ALA A 42 22.04 2.24 3.55
C ALA A 42 20.66 2.61 2.98
N MET A 43 19.58 2.26 3.69
CA MET A 43 18.21 2.53 3.26
C MET A 43 17.86 4.02 3.32
N ASN A 44 18.23 4.71 4.42
CA ASN A 44 18.09 6.17 4.54
C ASN A 44 18.77 6.89 3.37
N ASN A 45 20.01 6.52 3.05
CA ASN A 45 20.78 7.12 1.95
C ASN A 45 20.15 6.82 0.58
N MET A 46 19.65 5.60 0.38
CA MET A 46 19.00 5.23 -0.87
C MET A 46 17.75 6.06 -1.11
N VAL A 47 16.87 6.17 -0.11
CA VAL A 47 15.61 6.91 -0.22
C VAL A 47 15.86 8.40 -0.37
N ALA A 48 16.80 8.99 0.39
CA ALA A 48 17.20 10.37 0.18
C ALA A 48 17.74 10.60 -1.25
N SER A 49 18.52 9.66 -1.80
CA SER A 49 19.02 9.77 -3.16
C SER A 49 17.93 9.61 -4.22
N ILE A 50 16.84 8.88 -3.96
CA ILE A 50 15.72 8.73 -4.90
C ILE A 50 14.81 9.95 -4.82
N LEU A 51 14.43 10.37 -3.62
CA LEU A 51 13.50 11.48 -3.40
C LEU A 51 14.11 12.84 -3.70
N SER A 52 15.43 13.02 -3.59
CA SER A 52 16.10 14.23 -4.11
C SER A 52 15.92 14.41 -5.62
N GLN A 53 15.79 13.31 -6.37
CA GLN A 53 15.52 13.40 -7.81
C GLN A 53 14.05 13.74 -8.09
N ALA A 54 13.13 13.25 -7.25
CA ALA A 54 11.72 13.63 -7.29
C ALA A 54 11.53 15.13 -6.99
N ALA A 55 12.21 15.63 -5.96
CA ALA A 55 12.16 17.00 -5.47
C ALA A 55 12.35 18.06 -6.55
N ASN A 56 13.42 17.91 -7.33
CA ASN A 56 13.78 18.80 -8.43
C ASN A 56 12.74 18.82 -9.56
N THR A 57 11.83 17.84 -9.57
CA THR A 57 10.83 17.65 -10.62
C THR A 57 9.42 18.01 -10.15
N VAL A 58 9.14 17.89 -8.84
CA VAL A 58 7.77 17.98 -8.28
C VAL A 58 7.43 19.41 -7.81
N GLY A 59 8.36 20.36 -7.82
CA GLY A 59 8.09 21.76 -7.43
C GLY A 59 7.70 21.90 -5.95
N GLN A 60 8.08 20.93 -5.12
CA GLN A 60 7.90 20.92 -3.67
C GLN A 60 9.22 21.24 -2.95
N GLU A 61 9.97 22.22 -3.46
CA GLU A 61 11.31 22.57 -2.96
C GLU A 61 11.32 22.89 -1.45
N GLU A 62 10.25 23.49 -0.91
CA GLU A 62 10.13 23.82 0.52
C GLU A 62 9.98 22.59 1.43
N GLN A 63 9.29 21.53 1.01
CA GLN A 63 9.14 20.29 1.81
C GLN A 63 10.42 19.45 1.85
N LEU A 64 11.42 19.81 1.03
CA LEU A 64 12.63 19.02 0.78
C LEU A 64 13.90 19.67 1.33
N SER A 65 13.78 20.67 2.22
CA SER A 65 14.94 21.02 3.07
C SER A 65 15.27 19.90 4.06
N LYS A 66 14.28 19.09 4.44
CA LYS A 66 14.42 18.01 5.43
C LYS A 66 13.49 16.82 5.10
N LEU A 67 14.06 15.69 4.70
CA LEU A 67 13.32 14.44 4.53
C LEU A 67 13.10 13.83 5.91
N GLN A 68 11.84 13.64 6.32
CA GLN A 68 11.53 12.93 7.56
C GLN A 68 11.35 11.45 7.27
N VAL A 69 12.13 10.63 7.96
CA VAL A 69 12.08 9.17 7.93
C VAL A 69 11.76 8.68 9.33
N ARG A 70 10.91 7.67 9.45
CA ARG A 70 10.72 6.95 10.71
C ARG A 70 10.88 5.46 10.54
N TRP A 71 11.40 4.82 11.58
CA TRP A 71 11.55 3.38 11.67
C TRP A 71 10.56 2.85 12.70
N ILE A 72 9.65 2.00 12.26
CA ILE A 72 8.62 1.37 13.09
C ILE A 72 9.01 -0.08 13.28
N GLU A 73 8.96 -0.60 14.51
CA GLU A 73 9.20 -2.01 14.74
C GLU A 73 8.12 -2.86 14.09
N ALA A 74 8.53 -3.90 13.38
CA ALA A 74 7.62 -4.79 12.67
C ALA A 74 7.92 -6.25 13.00
N TYR A 75 7.08 -7.15 12.51
CA TYR A 75 7.33 -8.58 12.56
C TYR A 75 7.22 -9.18 11.16
N PHE A 76 8.31 -9.79 10.70
CA PHE A 76 8.30 -10.65 9.52
C PHE A 76 8.81 -12.04 9.91
N PRO A 77 8.20 -13.14 9.42
CA PRO A 77 8.65 -14.49 9.77
C PRO A 77 10.12 -14.75 9.43
N PHE A 78 10.63 -14.10 8.39
CA PHE A 78 11.95 -14.31 7.79
C PHE A 78 13.03 -13.31 8.24
N THR A 79 12.71 -12.35 9.10
CA THR A 79 13.69 -11.44 9.73
C THR A 79 13.46 -11.27 11.23
N SER A 80 14.50 -10.99 12.01
CA SER A 80 14.44 -10.66 13.44
C SER A 80 15.80 -10.11 13.90
N PRO A 81 15.87 -8.89 14.44
CA PRO A 81 14.78 -7.90 14.53
C PRO A 81 14.37 -7.34 13.16
N SER A 82 13.18 -6.73 13.10
CA SER A 82 12.56 -6.22 11.88
C SER A 82 11.99 -4.81 12.04
N TRP A 83 11.94 -4.06 10.94
CA TRP A 83 11.38 -2.71 10.88
C TRP A 83 10.65 -2.45 9.58
N GLU A 84 9.71 -1.52 9.64
CA GLU A 84 9.18 -0.80 8.49
C GLU A 84 9.80 0.60 8.47
N MET A 85 10.12 1.08 7.27
CA MET A 85 10.59 2.44 7.05
C MET A 85 9.47 3.24 6.40
N GLU A 86 9.13 4.37 6.99
CA GLU A 86 8.17 5.30 6.42
C GLU A 86 8.81 6.66 6.17
N VAL A 87 8.31 7.36 5.16
CA VAL A 87 8.69 8.74 4.84
C VAL A 87 7.49 9.66 4.96
N PHE A 88 7.70 10.87 5.46
CA PHE A 88 6.67 11.88 5.43
C PHE A 88 6.67 12.54 4.05
N TRP A 89 5.58 12.36 3.30
CA TRP A 89 5.44 12.89 1.95
C TRP A 89 4.00 13.32 1.68
N GLY A 90 3.81 14.50 1.09
CA GLY A 90 2.47 14.98 0.72
C GLY A 90 1.53 15.21 1.92
N GLY A 91 2.07 15.39 3.13
CA GLY A 91 1.31 15.62 4.35
C GLY A 91 0.95 14.37 5.15
N GLU A 92 1.36 13.18 4.68
CA GLU A 92 1.07 11.90 5.33
C GLU A 92 2.33 11.04 5.47
N TRP A 93 2.30 10.09 6.40
CA TRP A 93 3.33 9.08 6.52
C TRP A 93 3.08 7.93 5.55
N LEU A 94 4.08 7.63 4.74
CA LEU A 94 4.03 6.60 3.71
C LEU A 94 5.10 5.54 3.98
N GLU A 95 4.66 4.36 4.39
CA GLU A 95 5.51 3.16 4.47
C GLU A 95 6.14 2.87 3.10
N LEU A 96 7.45 2.69 2.98
CA LEU A 96 8.10 2.39 1.69
C LEU A 96 8.63 0.97 1.61
N CYS A 97 9.04 0.40 2.74
CA CYS A 97 9.63 -0.94 2.78
C CYS A 97 9.60 -1.56 4.18
N GLY A 98 9.49 -2.88 4.21
CA GLY A 98 9.86 -3.72 5.33
C GLY A 98 11.30 -4.22 5.20
N CYS A 99 12.01 -4.36 6.32
CA CYS A 99 13.36 -4.88 6.36
C CYS A 99 13.69 -5.55 7.72
N GLY A 100 14.84 -6.19 7.79
CA GLY A 100 15.37 -6.68 9.05
C GLY A 100 16.59 -7.58 8.88
N VAL A 101 17.12 -8.05 10.02
CA VAL A 101 18.20 -9.03 10.04
C VAL A 101 17.63 -10.40 9.69
N MET A 102 18.17 -11.06 8.66
CA MET A 102 17.66 -12.34 8.18
C MET A 102 17.67 -13.41 9.27
N ARG A 103 16.63 -14.25 9.29
CA ARG A 103 16.61 -15.45 10.16
C ARG A 103 17.80 -16.35 9.81
N GLN A 104 18.59 -16.73 10.80
CA GLN A 104 19.78 -17.55 10.56
C GLN A 104 19.43 -18.89 9.91
N GLU A 105 18.29 -19.48 10.29
CA GLU A 105 17.78 -20.72 9.69
C GLU A 105 17.62 -20.62 8.16
N LEU A 106 17.23 -19.46 7.63
CA LEU A 106 17.13 -19.26 6.17
C LEU A 106 18.50 -19.29 5.49
N LEU A 107 19.51 -18.67 6.11
CA LEU A 107 20.88 -18.69 5.60
C LEU A 107 21.47 -20.10 5.67
N GLN A 108 21.23 -20.83 6.77
CA GLN A 108 21.66 -22.22 6.94
C GLN A 108 21.03 -23.13 5.89
N ASN A 109 19.72 -23.00 5.65
CA ASN A 109 19.02 -23.74 4.60
C ASN A 109 19.57 -23.42 3.20
N ALA A 110 20.12 -22.22 2.99
CA ALA A 110 20.81 -21.81 1.78
C ALA A 110 22.31 -22.18 1.74
N LYS A 111 22.82 -22.93 2.73
CA LYS A 111 24.23 -23.33 2.89
C LYS A 111 25.19 -22.15 3.10
N LEU A 112 24.72 -21.13 3.83
CA LEU A 112 25.44 -19.91 4.19
C LEU A 112 25.58 -19.78 5.72
N ASP A 113 25.99 -20.87 6.37
CA ASP A 113 26.02 -20.98 7.84
C ASP A 113 26.94 -19.97 8.53
N ASP A 114 28.00 -19.51 7.83
CA ASP A 114 29.02 -18.56 8.30
C ASP A 114 28.71 -17.10 7.92
N ARG A 115 27.46 -16.81 7.57
CA ARG A 115 27.00 -15.48 7.18
C ARG A 115 25.89 -14.99 8.09
N ILE A 116 25.85 -13.68 8.22
CA ILE A 116 24.74 -12.90 8.77
C ILE A 116 24.46 -11.78 7.78
N GLY A 117 23.20 -11.41 7.61
CA GLY A 117 22.82 -10.40 6.64
C GLY A 117 21.50 -9.74 6.99
N TRP A 118 21.22 -8.64 6.32
CA TRP A 118 19.95 -7.95 6.34
C TRP A 118 19.28 -8.05 4.97
N ALA A 119 17.95 -7.99 4.97
CA ALA A 119 17.14 -7.98 3.77
C ALA A 119 16.08 -6.87 3.87
N PHE A 120 15.63 -6.39 2.73
CA PHE A 120 14.57 -5.38 2.61
C PHE A 120 13.70 -5.67 1.38
N GLY A 121 12.49 -5.13 1.36
CA GLY A 121 11.60 -5.18 0.20
C GLY A 121 10.89 -3.84 0.00
N PHE A 122 11.12 -3.20 -1.15
CA PHE A 122 10.42 -1.97 -1.54
C PHE A 122 9.19 -2.28 -2.39
N GLY A 123 8.10 -1.55 -2.13
CA GLY A 123 6.99 -1.44 -3.08
C GLY A 123 7.38 -0.50 -4.23
N LEU A 124 7.66 -1.05 -5.41
CA LEU A 124 8.09 -0.26 -6.56
C LEU A 124 7.00 0.72 -7.02
N GLU A 125 5.74 0.31 -6.98
CA GLU A 125 4.58 1.14 -7.32
C GLU A 125 4.49 2.35 -6.40
N ARG A 126 4.68 2.14 -5.10
CA ARG A 126 4.62 3.20 -4.09
C ARG A 126 5.76 4.20 -4.26
N LEU A 127 6.97 3.69 -4.51
CA LEU A 127 8.12 4.53 -4.83
C LEU A 127 7.91 5.32 -6.13
N ALA A 128 7.36 4.68 -7.16
CA ALA A 128 7.06 5.33 -8.44
C ALA A 128 5.95 6.38 -8.31
N MET A 129 4.91 6.12 -7.51
CA MET A 129 3.86 7.11 -7.23
C MET A 129 4.44 8.38 -6.60
N VAL A 130 5.37 8.24 -5.66
CA VAL A 130 6.09 9.38 -5.07
C VAL A 130 7.01 10.06 -6.09
N LEU A 131 7.83 9.27 -6.79
CA LEU A 131 8.88 9.77 -7.68
C LEU A 131 8.33 10.52 -8.90
N PHE A 132 7.25 9.98 -9.49
CA PHE A 132 6.62 10.51 -10.69
C PHE A 132 5.34 11.31 -10.38
N GLY A 133 4.88 11.37 -9.13
CA GLY A 133 3.62 12.03 -8.76
C GLY A 133 2.38 11.36 -9.37
N ILE A 134 2.39 10.04 -9.50
CA ILE A 134 1.28 9.25 -10.05
C ILE A 134 0.20 9.14 -8.97
N PRO A 135 -1.03 9.61 -9.22
CA PRO A 135 -2.06 9.72 -8.18
C PRO A 135 -2.80 8.41 -7.88
N ASP A 136 -2.69 7.40 -8.74
CA ASP A 136 -3.47 6.17 -8.65
C ASP A 136 -2.67 4.98 -9.20
N ILE A 137 -2.61 3.90 -8.43
CA ILE A 137 -1.86 2.67 -8.77
C ILE A 137 -2.41 1.98 -10.03
N ARG A 138 -3.70 2.15 -10.35
CA ARG A 138 -4.33 1.54 -11.54
C ARG A 138 -3.69 2.04 -12.83
N LEU A 139 -3.08 3.23 -12.82
CA LEU A 139 -2.37 3.77 -13.99
C LEU A 139 -1.19 2.89 -14.44
N PHE A 140 -0.53 2.16 -13.53
CA PHE A 140 0.56 1.24 -13.91
C PHE A 140 0.10 0.08 -14.80
N TRP A 141 -1.21 -0.22 -14.80
CA TRP A 141 -1.82 -1.26 -15.62
C TRP A 141 -2.53 -0.70 -16.86
N SER A 142 -2.49 0.63 -17.06
CA SER A 142 -3.12 1.28 -18.20
C SER A 142 -2.33 1.03 -19.49
N SER A 143 -3.05 0.73 -20.57
CA SER A 143 -2.50 0.69 -21.93
C SER A 143 -2.63 2.02 -22.67
N ASP A 144 -3.05 3.09 -21.99
CA ASP A 144 -3.29 4.40 -22.58
C ASP A 144 -1.97 5.06 -23.04
N PRO A 145 -1.82 5.38 -24.34
CA PRO A 145 -0.64 6.06 -24.86
C PRO A 145 -0.33 7.40 -24.18
N ARG A 146 -1.35 8.10 -23.64
CA ARG A 146 -1.19 9.37 -22.90
C ARG A 146 -0.50 9.19 -21.56
N PHE A 147 -0.62 8.00 -20.94
CA PHE A 147 0.15 7.65 -19.74
C PHE A 147 1.54 7.15 -20.15
N LEU A 148 1.60 6.14 -21.02
CA LEU A 148 2.84 5.45 -21.39
C LEU A 148 3.86 6.39 -22.06
N GLY A 149 3.40 7.38 -22.83
CA GLY A 149 4.25 8.34 -23.52
C GLY A 149 4.93 9.39 -22.64
N GLN A 150 4.67 9.40 -21.31
CA GLN A 150 5.24 10.40 -20.39
C GLN A 150 6.57 9.97 -19.74
N PHE A 151 6.97 8.72 -19.92
CA PHE A 151 8.13 8.13 -19.22
C PHE A 151 9.25 7.76 -20.21
N GLU A 152 10.47 8.13 -19.85
CA GLU A 152 11.68 7.84 -20.63
C GLU A 152 12.71 7.12 -19.74
N PRO A 153 13.47 6.14 -20.28
CA PRO A 153 14.50 5.47 -19.51
C PRO A 153 15.50 6.46 -18.88
N ARG A 154 15.80 6.26 -17.59
CA ARG A 154 16.77 7.04 -16.80
C ARG A 154 16.42 8.52 -16.61
N LYS A 155 15.18 8.92 -16.88
CA LYS A 155 14.69 10.28 -16.65
C LYS A 155 13.51 10.23 -15.70
N ILE A 156 13.56 11.07 -14.67
CA ILE A 156 12.45 11.27 -13.76
C ILE A 156 11.69 12.50 -14.25
N SER A 157 10.44 12.29 -14.64
CA SER A 157 9.50 13.31 -15.10
C SER A 157 8.28 13.29 -14.20
N ARG A 158 7.66 14.45 -13.95
CA ARG A 158 6.38 14.47 -13.25
C ARG A 158 5.30 14.00 -14.23
N PHE A 159 4.52 13.01 -13.80
CA PHE A 159 3.30 12.63 -14.48
C PHE A 159 2.33 13.84 -14.50
N VAL A 160 1.88 14.17 -15.70
CA VAL A 160 0.85 15.18 -15.96
C VAL A 160 -0.47 14.43 -16.11
N PRO A 161 -1.40 14.58 -15.16
CA PRO A 161 -2.72 13.97 -15.27
C PRO A 161 -3.44 14.47 -16.53
N PHE A 162 -4.05 13.55 -17.27
CA PHE A 162 -5.10 13.91 -18.22
C PHE A 162 -6.40 14.25 -17.46
N SER A 163 -7.36 14.87 -18.16
CA SER A 163 -8.63 15.34 -17.57
C SER A 163 -9.28 14.29 -16.66
N LYS A 164 -9.54 14.68 -15.40
CA LYS A 164 -10.26 13.81 -14.46
C LYS A 164 -11.70 13.61 -14.94
N HIS A 165 -12.11 12.35 -15.01
CA HIS A 165 -13.47 11.96 -15.36
C HIS A 165 -14.35 11.98 -14.09
N PRO A 166 -15.65 12.31 -14.22
CA PRO A 166 -16.52 12.37 -13.06
C PRO A 166 -16.74 10.98 -12.46
N ALA A 167 -16.59 10.90 -11.14
CA ALA A 167 -16.93 9.71 -10.36
C ALA A 167 -18.45 9.43 -10.38
N CYS A 168 -18.80 8.16 -10.39
CA CYS A 168 -20.16 7.67 -10.24
C CYS A 168 -20.24 6.79 -8.99
N HIS A 169 -20.98 7.23 -7.96
CA HIS A 169 -21.11 6.49 -6.71
C HIS A 169 -22.36 5.59 -6.74
N LYS A 170 -22.21 4.36 -6.24
CA LYS A 170 -23.32 3.44 -5.99
C LYS A 170 -23.18 2.82 -4.61
N ASP A 171 -24.26 2.87 -3.85
CA ASP A 171 -24.30 2.25 -2.53
C ASP A 171 -24.89 0.84 -2.64
N ILE A 172 -24.36 -0.10 -1.86
CA ILE A 172 -24.88 -1.45 -1.71
C ILE A 172 -25.05 -1.77 -0.23
N SER A 173 -26.27 -2.11 0.16
CA SER A 173 -26.62 -2.52 1.52
C SER A 173 -26.98 -4.00 1.53
N PHE A 174 -26.54 -4.71 2.56
CA PHE A 174 -26.88 -6.12 2.75
C PHE A 174 -26.76 -6.52 4.22
N TRP A 175 -27.48 -7.58 4.57
CA TRP A 175 -27.32 -8.30 5.82
C TRP A 175 -26.29 -9.41 5.69
N ILE A 176 -25.51 -9.63 6.74
CA ILE A 176 -24.62 -10.78 6.86
C ILE A 176 -25.44 -12.02 7.23
N GLY A 177 -25.16 -13.14 6.55
CA GLY A 177 -25.93 -14.37 6.63
C GLY A 177 -27.27 -14.27 5.89
N LYS A 178 -28.00 -15.38 5.77
CA LYS A 178 -29.37 -15.43 5.25
C LYS A 178 -30.35 -15.61 6.41
N ALA A 179 -31.63 -15.27 6.22
CA ALA A 179 -32.65 -15.52 7.23
C ALA A 179 -32.63 -17.00 7.70
N GLY A 180 -32.35 -17.21 9.00
CA GLY A 180 -32.21 -18.56 9.60
C GLY A 180 -30.77 -19.11 9.66
N ASN A 181 -29.79 -18.48 9.01
CA ASN A 181 -28.37 -18.80 9.14
C ASN A 181 -27.57 -17.55 9.51
N THR A 182 -27.38 -17.31 10.81
CA THR A 182 -26.68 -16.13 11.35
C THR A 182 -25.24 -16.39 11.75
N ASN A 183 -24.77 -17.65 11.72
CA ASN A 183 -23.40 -18.02 12.05
C ASN A 183 -22.52 -18.03 10.79
N VAL A 184 -22.52 -16.90 10.06
CA VAL A 184 -21.71 -16.73 8.86
C VAL A 184 -20.65 -15.68 9.15
N THR A 185 -19.40 -16.01 8.81
CA THR A 185 -18.30 -15.05 8.81
C THR A 185 -18.25 -14.37 7.44
N PHE A 186 -18.43 -13.06 7.41
CA PHE A 186 -18.23 -12.24 6.20
C PHE A 186 -16.84 -11.63 6.23
N HIS A 187 -16.05 -11.84 5.17
CA HIS A 187 -14.75 -11.23 5.00
C HIS A 187 -14.82 -10.18 3.89
N GLU A 188 -14.37 -8.95 4.18
CA GLU A 188 -14.51 -7.82 3.24
C GLU A 188 -13.73 -8.05 1.93
N ASN A 189 -12.61 -8.77 2.00
CA ASN A 189 -11.83 -9.09 0.81
C ASN A 189 -12.60 -9.97 -0.18
N ASP A 190 -13.50 -10.86 0.27
CA ASP A 190 -14.28 -11.70 -0.64
C ASP A 190 -15.20 -10.83 -1.52
N MET A 191 -15.78 -9.79 -0.91
CA MET A 191 -16.56 -8.80 -1.63
C MET A 191 -15.69 -7.95 -2.54
N ASN A 192 -14.54 -7.44 -2.05
CA ASN A 192 -13.65 -6.60 -2.85
C ASN A 192 -13.09 -7.36 -4.07
N ASP A 193 -12.76 -8.64 -3.91
CA ASP A 193 -12.29 -9.51 -4.99
C ASP A 193 -13.40 -9.74 -6.03
N LEU A 194 -14.63 -10.00 -5.59
CA LEU A 194 -15.77 -10.15 -6.49
C LEU A 194 -16.08 -8.84 -7.24
N ILE A 195 -16.03 -7.70 -6.55
CA ILE A 195 -16.22 -6.37 -7.18
C ILE A 195 -15.12 -6.15 -8.24
N ARG A 196 -13.87 -6.47 -7.91
CA ARG A 196 -12.73 -6.35 -8.82
C ARG A 196 -12.85 -7.29 -10.03
N GLU A 197 -13.33 -8.52 -9.82
CA GLU A 197 -13.58 -9.50 -10.89
C GLU A 197 -14.60 -8.96 -11.92
N ILE A 198 -15.65 -8.30 -11.45
CA ILE A 198 -16.75 -7.84 -12.31
C ILE A 198 -16.47 -6.48 -12.95
N ALA A 199 -15.97 -5.53 -12.16
CA ALA A 199 -15.84 -4.13 -12.56
C ALA A 199 -14.41 -3.72 -12.95
N GLY A 200 -13.40 -4.54 -12.60
CA GLY A 200 -12.01 -4.29 -12.94
C GLY A 200 -11.51 -2.91 -12.47
N ASP A 201 -10.77 -2.24 -13.35
CA ASP A 201 -10.14 -0.95 -13.07
C ASP A 201 -11.14 0.23 -13.05
N LEU A 202 -12.44 -0.01 -13.32
CA LEU A 202 -13.47 1.03 -13.19
C LEU A 202 -13.77 1.38 -11.74
N VAL A 203 -13.50 0.47 -10.79
CA VAL A 203 -13.68 0.75 -9.36
C VAL A 203 -12.41 1.40 -8.83
N GLN A 204 -12.59 2.59 -8.27
CA GLN A 204 -11.52 3.36 -7.65
C GLN A 204 -11.36 2.99 -6.18
N ASP A 205 -12.47 2.90 -5.45
CA ASP A 205 -12.49 2.59 -4.03
C ASP A 205 -13.85 1.99 -3.64
N VAL A 206 -13.82 1.24 -2.53
CA VAL A 206 -14.99 0.68 -1.86
C VAL A 206 -14.87 1.02 -0.38
N VAL A 207 -15.83 1.78 0.15
CA VAL A 207 -15.76 2.33 1.51
C VAL A 207 -16.99 1.90 2.31
N LEU A 208 -16.77 1.39 3.53
CA LEU A 208 -17.85 1.14 4.48
C LEU A 208 -18.45 2.49 4.92
N VAL A 209 -19.73 2.69 4.63
CA VAL A 209 -20.46 3.92 4.96
C VAL A 209 -21.27 3.76 6.25
N ASP A 210 -21.85 2.59 6.46
CA ASP A 210 -22.72 2.32 7.61
C ASP A 210 -22.63 0.86 8.02
N GLU A 211 -22.65 0.62 9.33
CA GLU A 211 -22.74 -0.71 9.93
C GLU A 211 -23.64 -0.65 11.16
N PHE A 212 -24.64 -1.53 11.21
CA PHE A 212 -25.46 -1.66 12.42
C PHE A 212 -25.97 -3.08 12.64
N THR A 213 -26.18 -3.43 13.90
CA THR A 213 -26.73 -4.73 14.31
C THR A 213 -28.16 -4.58 14.81
N SER A 214 -29.11 -5.24 14.15
CA SER A 214 -30.51 -5.20 14.53
C SER A 214 -30.82 -6.23 15.61
N LYS A 215 -31.22 -5.76 16.80
CA LYS A 215 -31.60 -6.62 17.93
C LYS A 215 -32.86 -7.45 17.67
N LYS A 216 -33.75 -7.02 16.76
CA LYS A 216 -35.00 -7.72 16.45
C LYS A 216 -34.78 -8.99 15.63
N ILE A 217 -33.86 -8.93 14.67
CA ILE A 217 -33.57 -10.04 13.75
C ILE A 217 -32.21 -10.70 14.03
N ASN A 218 -31.45 -10.18 14.99
CA ASN A 218 -30.12 -10.62 15.39
C ASN A 218 -29.14 -10.76 14.20
N ARG A 219 -29.11 -9.74 13.34
CA ARG A 219 -28.23 -9.69 12.15
C ARG A 219 -27.56 -8.33 12.04
N THR A 220 -26.37 -8.33 11.46
CA THR A 220 -25.61 -7.13 11.14
C THR A 220 -25.84 -6.76 9.68
N SER A 221 -26.20 -5.50 9.44
CA SER A 221 -26.28 -4.89 8.12
C SER A 221 -25.02 -4.07 7.90
N LYS A 222 -24.47 -4.14 6.69
CA LYS A 222 -23.41 -3.24 6.22
C LYS A 222 -23.88 -2.50 4.97
N CYS A 223 -23.43 -1.27 4.81
CA CYS A 223 -23.61 -0.47 3.60
C CYS A 223 -22.23 -0.02 3.11
N TYR A 224 -21.89 -0.38 1.87
CA TYR A 224 -20.67 0.07 1.22
C TYR A 224 -21.00 1.02 0.07
N ARG A 225 -20.17 2.05 -0.11
CA ARG A 225 -20.17 2.91 -1.28
C ARG A 225 -19.05 2.48 -2.22
N ILE A 226 -19.42 2.17 -3.46
CA ILE A 226 -18.50 1.84 -4.54
C ILE A 226 -18.35 3.10 -5.40
N ASN A 227 -17.12 3.56 -5.55
CA ASN A 227 -16.77 4.68 -6.41
C ASN A 227 -16.31 4.16 -7.79
N TYR A 228 -17.13 4.37 -8.81
CA TYR A 228 -16.79 4.03 -10.18
C TYR A 228 -16.20 5.25 -10.89
N CYS A 229 -14.92 5.17 -11.25
CA CYS A 229 -14.19 6.22 -11.95
C CYS A 229 -13.09 5.59 -12.80
N SER A 230 -13.25 5.66 -14.13
CA SER A 230 -12.21 5.27 -15.07
C SER A 230 -11.10 6.32 -15.07
N MET A 231 -9.87 5.85 -15.20
CA MET A 231 -8.72 6.75 -15.38
C MET A 231 -8.70 7.32 -16.80
N ASP A 232 -8.99 6.53 -17.82
CA ASP A 232 -8.75 6.86 -19.23
C ASP A 232 -9.96 7.41 -19.99
N ARG A 233 -11.19 7.27 -19.48
CA ARG A 233 -12.39 7.72 -20.20
C ARG A 233 -13.56 8.12 -19.29
N ASN A 234 -14.53 8.79 -19.90
CA ASN A 234 -15.83 8.97 -19.28
C ASN A 234 -16.58 7.63 -19.21
N VAL A 235 -17.25 7.41 -18.09
CA VAL A 235 -18.19 6.30 -17.87
C VAL A 235 -19.61 6.86 -17.84
N THR A 236 -20.56 6.12 -18.42
CA THR A 236 -21.97 6.53 -18.41
C THR A 236 -22.70 5.94 -17.20
N ASN A 237 -23.74 6.62 -16.73
CA ASN A 237 -24.58 6.07 -15.65
C ASN A 237 -25.22 4.73 -16.05
N GLU A 238 -25.59 4.56 -17.31
CA GLU A 238 -26.20 3.33 -17.84
C GLU A 238 -25.21 2.15 -17.75
N GLU A 239 -23.96 2.36 -18.18
CA GLU A 239 -22.88 1.39 -18.06
C GLU A 239 -22.61 1.02 -16.59
N ILE A 240 -22.47 2.01 -15.71
CA ILE A 240 -22.21 1.76 -14.29
C ILE A 240 -23.39 1.07 -13.61
N ASN A 241 -24.63 1.41 -13.97
CA ASN A 241 -25.81 0.70 -13.45
C ASN A 241 -25.81 -0.77 -13.87
N ALA A 242 -25.47 -1.09 -15.13
CA ALA A 242 -25.39 -2.48 -15.59
C ALA A 242 -24.33 -3.28 -14.83
N ILE A 243 -23.17 -2.67 -14.55
CA ILE A 243 -22.11 -3.28 -13.74
C ILE A 243 -22.57 -3.46 -12.29
N GLN A 244 -23.17 -2.43 -11.69
CA GLN A 244 -23.67 -2.47 -10.32
C GLN A 244 -24.73 -3.56 -10.13
N GLU A 245 -25.65 -3.75 -11.08
CA GLU A 245 -26.64 -4.83 -11.01
C GLU A 245 -25.98 -6.21 -11.08
N ARG A 246 -24.95 -6.38 -11.91
CA ARG A 246 -24.15 -7.61 -11.93
C ARG A 246 -23.45 -7.85 -10.60
N VAL A 247 -22.82 -6.82 -10.02
CA VAL A 247 -22.19 -6.89 -8.68
C VAL A 247 -23.21 -7.33 -7.63
N ARG A 248 -24.39 -6.68 -7.57
CA ARG A 248 -25.46 -7.02 -6.63
C ARG A 248 -25.89 -8.48 -6.79
N LYS A 249 -26.13 -8.92 -8.02
CA LYS A 249 -26.53 -10.30 -8.33
C LYS A 249 -25.48 -11.32 -7.86
N GLU A 250 -24.23 -11.17 -8.31
CA GLU A 250 -23.15 -12.10 -7.99
C GLU A 250 -22.83 -12.11 -6.49
N MET A 251 -22.90 -10.97 -5.80
CA MET A 251 -22.76 -10.93 -4.33
C MET A 251 -23.84 -11.74 -3.64
N SER A 252 -25.11 -11.64 -4.08
CA SER A 252 -26.21 -12.39 -3.46
C SER A 252 -26.15 -13.90 -3.76
N GLU A 253 -25.55 -14.29 -4.88
CA GLU A 253 -25.43 -15.70 -5.32
C GLU A 253 -24.20 -16.39 -4.72
N ARG A 254 -23.05 -15.70 -4.66
CA ARG A 254 -21.74 -16.26 -4.27
C ARG A 254 -21.37 -16.01 -2.81
N LEU A 255 -21.90 -14.96 -2.19
CA LEU A 255 -21.64 -14.64 -0.78
C LEU A 255 -22.87 -14.99 0.07
N ASP A 256 -22.62 -15.38 1.31
CA ASP A 256 -23.67 -15.65 2.30
C ASP A 256 -24.22 -14.33 2.89
N ILE A 257 -24.81 -13.52 2.01
CA ILE A 257 -25.43 -12.22 2.32
C ILE A 257 -26.86 -12.16 1.79
N GLU A 258 -27.63 -11.20 2.29
CA GLU A 258 -28.98 -10.89 1.81
C GLU A 258 -29.08 -9.39 1.52
N LEU A 259 -29.29 -9.04 0.25
CA LEU A 259 -29.38 -7.63 -0.17
C LEU A 259 -30.53 -6.89 0.53
N ARG A 260 -30.32 -5.61 0.79
CA ARG A 260 -31.26 -4.69 1.42
C ARG A 260 -31.50 -3.45 0.55
#